data_AF-A0AAC9HJM8-F1
#
_entry.id   AF-A0AAC9HJM8-F1
#
_cell.length_a   1.000
_cell.length_b   1.000
_cell.length_c   1.000
_cell.angle_alpha   90.00
_cell.angle_beta   90.00
_cell.angle_gamma   90.00
#
_symmetry.space_group_name_H-M   'P 1'
#
loop_
_entity.id
_entity.type
_entity.pdbx_description
1 polymer ?
#
loop_
_entity_poly.entity_id
_entity_poly.type
_entity_poly.pdbx_seq_one_letter_code
_entity_poly.pdbx_strand_id
1 'polypeptide(L)'
;MKKTRLNRQQGQAAELTGTATTGQPFKEGELAFPEIVAVAAAKEKLLLHIREMEELYKVLHKRVQELDKARREHQDMFLAAMETLARTLEAKDGYTRGHSERVSGYAVHLASRLGLEKDTVEKLRLAASLHDLGKIGIHDTILNKATPLTATEFALIKQHPDIGARILQPMAPLKELLPWIRHHHERYDGMGYPDGLRGEAIPLGARIIPWPIVSTP
;
A
#
# COMPACT_ATOMS: atom_id res chain seq x y z
N MET A 1 -15.48 43.72 12.54
CA MET A 1 -16.91 44.00 12.20
C MET A 1 -17.28 42.97 11.13
N LYS A 2 -18.18 41.99 11.28
CA LYS A 2 -19.51 41.92 11.88
C LYS A 2 -19.66 40.62 12.71
N LYS A 3 -20.36 40.72 13.83
CA LYS A 3 -20.78 39.63 14.70
C LYS A 3 -22.10 39.07 14.17
N THR A 4 -22.22 37.75 14.02
CA THR A 4 -23.53 37.09 13.89
C THR A 4 -23.66 36.08 15.03
N ARG A 5 -24.38 36.51 16.07
CA ARG A 5 -24.90 35.68 17.16
C ARG A 5 -25.95 34.74 16.56
N LEU A 6 -25.83 33.43 16.74
CA LEU A 6 -26.97 32.52 16.63
C LEU A 6 -27.42 32.09 18.03
N ASN A 7 -28.73 32.21 18.20
CA ASN A 7 -29.52 32.05 19.40
C ASN A 7 -29.36 30.66 20.05
N ARG A 8 -29.05 30.67 21.34
CA ARG A 8 -29.46 29.63 22.28
C ARG A 8 -30.96 29.77 22.52
N GLN A 9 -31.77 28.87 21.98
CA GLN A 9 -33.11 28.65 22.51
C GLN A 9 -33.04 27.50 23.51
N GLN A 10 -33.33 27.87 24.76
CA GLN A 10 -33.51 27.01 25.91
C GLN A 10 -34.75 26.15 25.68
N GLY A 11 -34.55 24.86 25.38
CA GLY A 11 -35.57 23.85 25.65
C GLY A 11 -35.47 23.48 27.12
N GLN A 12 -36.55 23.72 27.86
CA GLN A 12 -36.68 23.45 29.29
C GLN A 12 -36.33 21.98 29.60
N ALA A 13 -35.13 21.75 30.11
CA ALA A 13 -34.83 20.55 30.88
C ALA A 13 -35.44 20.77 32.27
N ALA A 14 -36.48 20.02 32.59
CA ALA A 14 -37.00 19.96 33.95
C ALA A 14 -35.85 19.66 34.90
N GLU A 15 -35.56 20.60 35.81
CA GLU A 15 -34.59 20.44 36.88
C GLU A 15 -35.02 19.26 37.74
N LEU A 16 -34.35 18.12 37.56
CA LEU A 16 -34.33 17.06 38.57
C LEU A 16 -33.40 17.54 39.68
N THR A 17 -33.95 18.30 40.64
CA THR A 17 -33.31 18.60 41.91
C THR A 17 -33.27 17.32 42.75
N GLY A 18 -32.35 16.41 42.41
CA GLY A 18 -31.98 15.28 43.25
C GLY A 18 -30.74 15.65 44.06
N THR A 19 -30.94 16.05 45.31
CA THR A 19 -29.85 16.16 46.28
C THR A 19 -29.24 14.77 46.47
N ALA A 20 -28.00 14.59 46.03
CA ALA A 20 -27.22 13.40 46.33
C ALA A 20 -26.88 13.39 47.83
N THR A 21 -27.76 12.76 48.62
CA THR A 21 -27.47 12.43 50.00
C THR A 21 -26.49 11.27 50.03
N THR A 22 -25.33 11.55 50.61
CA THR A 22 -24.29 10.60 50.95
C THR A 22 -24.83 9.48 51.84
N GLY A 23 -24.70 8.23 51.38
CA GLY A 23 -24.38 7.09 52.22
C GLY A 23 -25.41 6.56 53.22
N GLN A 24 -26.71 6.52 52.90
CA GLN A 24 -27.63 5.64 53.64
C GLN A 24 -27.76 4.27 52.96
N PRO A 25 -27.65 3.14 53.70
CA PRO A 25 -27.94 1.82 53.15
C PRO A 25 -29.41 1.77 52.72
N PHE A 26 -29.65 1.25 51.51
CA PHE A 26 -30.99 1.00 50.99
C PHE A 26 -31.77 0.17 52.01
N LYS A 27 -32.84 0.72 52.59
CA LYS A 27 -33.73 -0.03 53.48
C LYS A 27 -34.64 -0.88 52.60
N GLU A 28 -34.56 -2.20 52.73
CA GLU A 28 -35.52 -3.11 52.10
C GLU A 28 -36.93 -2.81 52.61
N GLY A 29 -37.79 -2.35 51.70
CA GLY A 29 -39.17 -1.95 51.97
C GLY A 29 -39.67 -0.96 50.92
N GLU A 30 -40.36 -1.50 49.90
CA GLU A 30 -41.17 -0.86 48.85
C GLU A 30 -40.80 0.57 48.42
N LEU A 31 -40.16 0.68 47.24
CA LEU A 31 -40.09 1.94 46.47
C LEU A 31 -41.48 2.60 46.39
N ALA A 32 -41.53 3.92 46.56
CA ALA A 32 -42.78 4.64 46.37
C ALA A 32 -43.23 4.50 44.90
N PHE A 33 -44.53 4.38 44.66
CA PHE A 33 -45.08 4.19 43.32
C PHE A 33 -44.50 5.14 42.23
N PRO A 34 -44.29 6.45 42.50
CA PRO A 34 -43.65 7.35 41.53
C PRO A 34 -42.20 6.97 41.18
N GLU A 35 -41.45 6.44 42.13
CA GLU A 35 -40.05 5.99 41.94
C GLU A 35 -40.02 4.71 41.11
N ILE A 36 -40.96 3.78 41.34
CA ILE A 36 -41.14 2.58 40.52
C ILE A 36 -41.41 2.97 39.05
N VAL A 37 -42.29 3.94 38.83
CA VAL A 37 -42.64 4.44 37.49
C VAL A 37 -41.44 5.09 36.82
N ALA A 38 -40.65 5.90 37.55
CA ALA A 38 -39.44 6.53 37.01
C ALA A 38 -38.36 5.51 36.63
N VAL A 39 -38.12 4.50 37.46
CA VAL A 39 -37.17 3.40 37.17
C VAL A 39 -37.64 2.59 35.96
N ALA A 40 -38.95 2.30 35.84
CA ALA A 40 -39.51 1.60 34.69
C ALA A 40 -39.31 2.38 33.38
N ALA A 41 -39.59 3.69 33.38
CA ALA A 41 -39.38 4.56 32.22
C ALA A 41 -37.88 4.66 31.83
N ALA A 42 -36.98 4.75 32.82
CA ALA A 42 -35.54 4.75 32.57
C ALA A 42 -35.05 3.42 31.96
N LYS A 43 -35.58 2.28 32.45
CA LYS A 43 -35.30 0.96 31.89
C LYS A 43 -35.77 0.84 30.45
N GLU A 44 -36.98 1.34 30.14
CA GLU A 44 -37.51 1.31 28.78
C GLU A 44 -36.66 2.15 27.81
N LYS A 45 -36.23 3.34 28.24
CA LYS A 45 -35.28 4.18 27.49
C LYS A 45 -33.94 3.48 27.28
N LEU A 46 -33.40 2.81 28.30
CA LEU A 46 -32.15 2.05 28.18
C LEU A 46 -32.26 0.89 27.18
N LEU A 47 -33.37 0.15 27.20
CA LEU A 47 -33.64 -0.93 26.25
C LEU A 47 -33.79 -0.44 24.81
N LEU A 48 -34.25 0.80 24.60
CA LEU A 48 -34.24 1.43 23.28
C LEU A 48 -32.80 1.74 22.83
N HIS A 49 -31.98 2.34 23.70
CA HIS A 49 -30.58 2.66 23.36
C HIS A 49 -29.75 1.40 23.08
N ILE A 50 -29.97 0.31 23.81
CA ILE A 50 -29.30 -0.97 23.56
C ILE A 50 -29.65 -1.47 22.15
N ARG A 51 -30.94 -1.42 21.76
CA ARG A 51 -31.37 -1.81 20.42
C ARG A 51 -30.77 -0.91 19.33
N GLU A 52 -30.73 0.40 19.54
CA GLU A 52 -30.08 1.33 18.61
C GLU A 52 -28.58 1.04 18.46
N MET A 53 -27.89 0.75 19.57
CA MET A 53 -26.48 0.39 19.58
C MET A 53 -26.21 -0.94 18.87
N GLU A 54 -27.08 -1.93 19.03
CA GLU A 54 -26.98 -3.21 18.31
C GLU A 54 -27.11 -3.01 16.80
N GLU A 55 -28.06 -2.18 16.34
CA GLU A 55 -28.21 -1.85 14.93
C GLU A 55 -27.02 -1.05 14.39
N LEU A 56 -26.52 -0.08 15.16
CA LEU A 56 -25.33 0.68 14.79
C LEU A 56 -24.10 -0.23 14.68
N TYR A 57 -23.92 -1.16 15.62
CA TYR A 57 -22.81 -2.11 15.59
C TYR A 57 -22.87 -3.01 14.35
N LYS A 58 -24.07 -3.49 13.96
CA LYS A 58 -24.26 -4.26 12.71
C LYS A 58 -23.85 -3.45 11.48
N VAL A 59 -24.29 -2.19 11.38
CA VAL A 59 -23.93 -1.31 10.25
C VAL A 59 -22.44 -1.05 10.20
N LEU A 60 -21.81 -0.75 11.35
CA LEU A 60 -20.37 -0.51 11.44
C LEU A 60 -19.58 -1.74 11.02
N HIS A 61 -19.94 -2.92 11.53
CA HIS A 61 -19.27 -4.18 11.21
C HIS A 61 -19.35 -4.48 9.71
N LYS A 62 -20.54 -4.30 9.11
CA LYS A 62 -20.72 -4.45 7.66
C LYS A 62 -19.84 -3.47 6.88
N ARG A 63 -19.75 -2.21 7.33
CA ARG A 63 -18.95 -1.19 6.64
C ARG A 63 -17.45 -1.48 6.70
N VAL A 64 -16.94 -2.00 7.82
CA VAL A 64 -15.56 -2.44 7.95
C VAL A 64 -15.27 -3.59 6.96
N GLN A 65 -16.16 -4.58 6.87
CA GLN A 65 -16.02 -5.68 5.91
C GLN A 65 -16.02 -5.20 4.45
N GLU A 66 -16.90 -4.25 4.11
CA GLU A 66 -16.96 -3.63 2.78
C GLU A 66 -15.66 -2.87 2.45
N LEU A 67 -15.11 -2.12 3.41
CA LEU A 67 -13.84 -1.41 3.25
C LEU A 67 -12.67 -2.37 3.05
N ASP A 68 -12.61 -3.45 3.83
CA ASP A 68 -11.57 -4.46 3.70
C ASP A 68 -11.65 -5.18 2.35
N LYS A 69 -12.87 -5.46 1.88
CA LYS A 69 -13.08 -6.05 0.55
C LYS A 69 -12.64 -5.09 -0.56
N ALA A 70 -13.10 -3.85 -0.53
CA ALA A 70 -12.72 -2.84 -1.52
C ALA A 70 -11.20 -2.61 -1.53
N ARG A 71 -10.56 -2.60 -0.36
CA ARG A 71 -9.09 -2.50 -0.25
C ARG A 71 -8.40 -3.66 -0.95
N ARG A 72 -8.84 -4.90 -0.71
CA ARG A 72 -8.26 -6.09 -1.39
C ARG A 72 -8.45 -6.01 -2.90
N GLU A 73 -9.65 -5.68 -3.37
CA GLU A 73 -9.94 -5.54 -4.80
C GLU A 73 -9.03 -4.48 -5.45
N HIS A 74 -8.81 -3.34 -4.79
CA HIS A 74 -7.89 -2.31 -5.28
C HIS A 74 -6.43 -2.80 -5.32
N GLN A 75 -5.99 -3.58 -4.32
CA GLN A 75 -4.65 -4.17 -4.30
C GLN A 75 -4.47 -5.20 -5.41
N ASP A 76 -5.45 -6.07 -5.62
CA ASP A 76 -5.42 -7.09 -6.67
C ASP A 76 -5.42 -6.46 -8.06
N MET A 77 -6.27 -5.44 -8.28
CA MET A 77 -6.27 -4.67 -9.53
C MET A 77 -4.94 -3.97 -9.79
N PHE A 78 -4.33 -3.40 -8.75
CA PHE A 78 -3.02 -2.77 -8.87
C PHE A 78 -1.93 -3.77 -9.26
N LEU A 79 -1.86 -4.92 -8.59
CA LEU A 79 -0.89 -5.97 -8.90
C LEU A 79 -1.09 -6.53 -10.31
N ALA A 80 -2.34 -6.78 -10.70
CA ALA A 80 -2.68 -7.25 -12.05
C ALA A 80 -2.30 -6.24 -13.13
N ALA A 81 -2.48 -4.94 -12.88
CA ALA A 81 -2.04 -3.89 -13.79
C ALA A 81 -0.51 -3.87 -13.94
N MET A 82 0.25 -4.01 -12.84
CA MET A 82 1.71 -4.04 -12.89
C MET A 82 2.24 -5.28 -13.62
N GLU A 83 1.64 -6.44 -13.39
CA GLU A 83 1.97 -7.66 -14.12
C GLU A 83 1.64 -7.52 -15.61
N THR A 84 0.52 -6.90 -15.94
CA THR A 84 0.15 -6.62 -17.33
C THR A 84 1.18 -5.73 -18.00
N LEU A 85 1.64 -4.66 -17.35
CA LEU A 85 2.70 -3.79 -17.89
C LEU A 85 4.00 -4.55 -18.16
N ALA A 86 4.44 -5.37 -17.21
CA ALA A 86 5.63 -6.20 -17.37
C ALA A 86 5.49 -7.15 -18.58
N ARG A 87 4.36 -7.86 -18.68
CA ARG A 87 4.07 -8.77 -19.79
C ARG A 87 3.95 -8.05 -21.13
N THR A 88 3.39 -6.84 -21.16
CA THR A 88 3.30 -6.02 -22.37
C THR A 88 4.70 -5.65 -22.87
N LEU A 89 5.63 -5.30 -21.97
CA LEU A 89 7.01 -5.06 -22.36
C LEU A 89 7.67 -6.33 -22.92
N GLU A 90 7.53 -7.47 -22.23
CA GLU A 90 8.10 -8.73 -22.69
C GLU A 90 7.53 -9.20 -24.04
N ALA A 91 6.29 -8.83 -24.37
CA ALA A 91 5.72 -9.10 -25.68
C ALA A 91 6.38 -8.27 -26.79
N LYS A 92 6.91 -7.09 -26.47
CA LYS A 92 7.65 -6.20 -27.37
C LYS A 92 9.12 -6.65 -27.55
N ASP A 93 9.73 -7.16 -26.48
CA ASP A 93 11.09 -7.69 -26.46
C ASP A 93 11.06 -9.22 -26.64
N GLY A 94 11.23 -9.67 -27.89
CA GLY A 94 11.10 -11.08 -28.28
C GLY A 94 12.01 -12.07 -27.54
N TYR A 95 13.02 -11.57 -26.82
CA TYR A 95 13.96 -12.36 -26.04
C TYR A 95 13.48 -12.65 -24.60
N THR A 96 12.55 -11.86 -24.06
CA THR A 96 12.35 -11.77 -22.60
C THR A 96 11.10 -12.45 -22.05
N ARG A 97 10.40 -13.31 -22.82
CA ARG A 97 9.18 -13.96 -22.32
C ARG A 97 9.43 -14.74 -21.00
N GLY A 98 8.71 -14.36 -19.94
CA GLY A 98 8.82 -14.92 -18.60
C GLY A 98 10.15 -14.59 -17.89
N HIS A 99 10.97 -13.68 -18.43
CA HIS A 99 12.24 -13.28 -17.84
C HIS A 99 12.01 -12.57 -16.52
N SER A 100 11.11 -11.59 -16.50
CA SER A 100 10.78 -10.79 -15.33
C SER A 100 10.18 -11.66 -14.22
N GLU A 101 9.38 -12.66 -14.60
CA GLU A 101 8.84 -13.66 -13.66
C GLU A 101 9.95 -14.51 -13.02
N ARG A 102 10.91 -15.03 -13.82
CA ARG A 102 12.04 -15.80 -13.30
C ARG A 102 12.95 -14.96 -12.40
N VAL A 103 13.33 -13.76 -12.85
CA VAL A 103 14.16 -12.81 -12.08
C VAL A 103 13.48 -12.48 -10.75
N SER A 104 12.19 -12.18 -10.78
CA SER A 104 11.39 -11.93 -9.57
C SER A 104 11.35 -13.13 -8.63
N GLY A 105 11.14 -14.34 -9.16
CA GLY A 105 11.20 -15.58 -8.39
C GLY A 105 12.54 -15.81 -7.70
N TYR A 106 13.66 -15.58 -8.40
CA TYR A 106 15.00 -15.68 -7.81
C TYR A 106 15.25 -14.63 -6.73
N ALA A 107 14.86 -13.38 -6.99
CA ALA A 107 15.00 -12.28 -6.03
C ALA A 107 14.22 -12.57 -4.74
N VAL A 108 12.98 -13.05 -4.85
CA VAL A 108 12.14 -13.45 -3.70
C VAL A 108 12.76 -14.61 -2.92
N HIS A 109 13.29 -15.63 -3.62
CA HIS A 109 13.93 -16.75 -2.95
C HIS A 109 15.17 -16.30 -2.16
N LEU A 110 16.01 -15.45 -2.77
CA LEU A 110 17.20 -14.91 -2.13
C LEU A 110 16.84 -14.04 -0.92
N ALA A 111 15.89 -13.12 -1.06
CA ALA A 111 15.41 -12.28 0.03
C ALA A 111 14.85 -13.07 1.21
N SER A 112 14.11 -14.15 0.92
CA SER A 112 13.57 -15.04 1.94
C SER A 112 14.69 -15.77 2.70
N ARG A 113 15.74 -16.22 1.99
CA ARG A 113 16.92 -16.86 2.60
C ARG A 113 17.75 -15.90 3.45
N LEU A 114 17.75 -14.61 3.09
CA LEU A 114 18.38 -13.54 3.86
C LEU A 114 17.57 -13.13 5.10
N GLY A 115 16.36 -13.67 5.29
CA GLY A 115 15.52 -13.35 6.44
C GLY A 115 14.87 -11.98 6.37
N LEU A 116 14.66 -11.42 5.17
CA LEU A 116 14.00 -10.13 5.00
C LEU A 116 12.50 -10.23 5.35
N GLU A 117 11.94 -9.12 5.84
CA GLU A 117 10.51 -9.05 6.18
C GLU A 117 9.61 -9.28 4.96
N LYS A 118 8.42 -9.84 5.18
CA LYS A 118 7.45 -10.13 4.12
C LYS A 118 7.12 -8.91 3.25
N ASP A 119 6.98 -7.72 3.86
CA ASP A 119 6.75 -6.47 3.12
C ASP A 119 7.91 -6.15 2.17
N THR A 120 9.15 -6.33 2.63
CA THR A 120 10.35 -6.12 1.81
C THR A 120 10.42 -7.13 0.66
N VAL A 121 10.07 -8.39 0.91
CA VAL A 121 10.03 -9.45 -0.11
C VAL A 121 8.99 -9.13 -1.19
N GLU A 122 7.79 -8.66 -0.82
CA GLU A 122 6.76 -8.26 -1.79
C GLU A 122 7.17 -7.03 -2.61
N LYS A 123 7.76 -6.02 -1.95
CA LYS A 123 8.35 -4.85 -2.62
C LYS A 123 9.41 -5.27 -3.64
N LEU A 124 10.25 -6.24 -3.28
CA LEU A 124 11.30 -6.74 -4.14
C LEU A 124 10.73 -7.52 -5.33
N ARG A 125 9.72 -8.35 -5.09
CA ARG A 125 8.98 -9.06 -6.15
C ARG A 125 8.49 -8.08 -7.21
N LEU A 126 7.85 -7.00 -6.77
CA LEU A 126 7.31 -5.98 -7.66
C LEU A 126 8.41 -5.20 -8.40
N ALA A 127 9.46 -4.77 -7.69
CA ALA A 127 10.61 -4.08 -8.30
C ALA A 127 11.32 -4.95 -9.34
N ALA A 128 11.54 -6.23 -9.03
CA ALA A 128 12.14 -7.20 -9.93
C ALA A 128 11.27 -7.47 -11.16
N SER A 129 9.94 -7.52 -11.02
CA SER A 129 9.04 -7.69 -12.16
C SER A 129 9.01 -6.48 -13.10
N LEU A 130 9.36 -5.29 -12.61
CA LEU A 130 9.31 -4.02 -13.35
C LEU A 130 10.69 -3.46 -13.73
N HIS A 131 11.78 -4.15 -13.40
CA HIS A 131 13.15 -3.63 -13.52
C HIS A 131 13.46 -3.13 -14.94
N ASP A 132 13.00 -3.87 -15.93
CA ASP A 132 13.28 -3.62 -17.35
C ASP A 132 12.25 -2.71 -18.03
N LEU A 133 11.21 -2.21 -17.32
CA LEU A 133 10.08 -1.47 -17.92
C LEU A 133 10.53 -0.34 -18.87
N GLY A 134 11.64 0.33 -18.54
CA GLY A 134 12.16 1.43 -19.35
C GLY A 134 12.67 1.05 -20.73
N LYS A 135 12.82 -0.24 -21.05
CA LYS A 135 13.09 -0.73 -22.41
C LYS A 135 12.01 -0.32 -23.40
N ILE A 136 10.81 0.06 -22.93
CA ILE A 136 9.75 0.64 -23.77
C ILE A 136 10.23 1.89 -24.52
N GLY A 137 11.14 2.67 -23.92
CA GLY A 137 11.72 3.87 -24.51
C GLY A 137 12.90 3.62 -25.46
N ILE A 138 13.30 2.36 -25.65
CA ILE A 138 14.38 1.97 -26.56
C ILE A 138 13.79 1.53 -27.90
N HIS A 139 14.43 1.97 -28.99
CA HIS A 139 13.98 1.66 -30.35
C HIS A 139 14.20 0.17 -30.68
N ASP A 140 13.22 -0.43 -31.36
CA ASP A 140 13.17 -1.89 -31.59
C ASP A 140 14.35 -2.40 -32.42
N THR A 141 14.84 -1.58 -33.36
CA THR A 141 16.02 -1.92 -34.17
C THR A 141 17.31 -2.06 -33.35
N ILE A 142 17.36 -1.43 -32.18
CA ILE A 142 18.47 -1.53 -31.23
C ILE A 142 18.20 -2.66 -30.24
N LEU A 143 16.99 -2.69 -29.67
CA LEU A 143 16.61 -3.66 -28.64
C LEU A 143 16.63 -5.10 -29.16
N ASN A 144 16.14 -5.33 -30.38
CA ASN A 144 16.02 -6.66 -31.00
C ASN A 144 17.13 -6.94 -32.03
N LYS A 145 18.25 -6.20 -31.97
CA LYS A 145 19.35 -6.36 -32.93
C LYS A 145 19.99 -7.75 -32.78
N ALA A 146 20.07 -8.50 -33.88
CA ALA A 146 20.66 -9.84 -33.90
C ALA A 146 22.20 -9.86 -33.94
N THR A 147 22.84 -8.71 -34.15
CA THR A 147 24.30 -8.55 -34.19
C THR A 147 24.78 -7.75 -32.98
N PRO A 148 26.08 -7.83 -32.62
CA PRO A 148 26.63 -7.09 -31.50
C PRO A 148 26.30 -5.60 -31.57
N LEU A 149 25.97 -5.02 -30.42
CA LEU A 149 25.69 -3.60 -30.27
C LEU A 149 27.00 -2.82 -30.37
N THR A 150 26.94 -1.69 -31.09
CA THR A 150 27.99 -0.67 -31.02
C THR A 150 27.99 -0.01 -29.64
N ALA A 151 29.08 0.66 -29.28
CA ALA A 151 29.16 1.38 -28.01
C ALA A 151 28.04 2.43 -27.85
N THR A 152 27.67 3.11 -28.94
CA THR A 152 26.58 4.10 -28.95
C THR A 152 25.22 3.46 -28.74
N GLU A 153 24.94 2.33 -29.40
CA GLU A 153 23.68 1.58 -29.21
C GLU A 153 23.57 1.01 -27.79
N PHE A 154 24.68 0.51 -27.25
CA PHE A 154 24.71 0.05 -25.87
C PHE A 154 24.48 1.19 -24.88
N ALA A 155 25.04 2.38 -25.13
CA ALA A 155 24.80 3.57 -24.31
C ALA A 155 23.32 3.99 -24.32
N LEU A 156 22.58 3.75 -25.41
CA LEU A 156 21.13 3.97 -25.46
C LEU A 156 20.40 2.94 -24.59
N ILE A 157 20.74 1.66 -24.68
CA ILE A 157 20.13 0.62 -23.83
C ILE A 157 20.37 0.90 -22.34
N LYS A 158 21.56 1.39 -21.95
CA LYS A 158 21.86 1.76 -20.56
C LYS A 158 20.94 2.83 -19.95
N GLN A 159 20.14 3.51 -20.75
CA GLN A 159 19.18 4.50 -20.26
C GLN A 159 17.89 3.88 -19.71
N HIS A 160 17.61 2.60 -19.98
CA HIS A 160 16.36 1.97 -19.57
C HIS A 160 16.09 2.01 -18.05
N PRO A 161 17.07 1.95 -17.12
CA PRO A 161 16.75 2.02 -15.69
C PRO A 161 16.22 3.41 -15.31
N ASP A 162 16.82 4.47 -15.86
CA ASP A 162 16.38 5.85 -15.68
C ASP A 162 15.01 6.11 -16.30
N ILE A 163 14.79 5.58 -17.50
CA ILE A 163 13.49 5.67 -18.18
C ILE A 163 12.42 4.94 -17.35
N GLY A 164 12.70 3.73 -16.88
CA GLY A 164 11.78 2.93 -16.07
C GLY A 164 11.40 3.64 -14.76
N ALA A 165 12.38 4.14 -14.03
CA ALA A 165 12.15 4.89 -12.80
C ALA A 165 11.30 6.16 -13.04
N ARG A 166 11.56 6.88 -14.13
CA ARG A 166 10.80 8.09 -14.52
C ARG A 166 9.36 7.77 -14.94
N ILE A 167 9.14 6.68 -15.68
CA ILE A 167 7.79 6.21 -16.07
C ILE A 167 6.97 5.88 -14.83
N LEU A 168 7.58 5.23 -13.83
CA LEU A 168 6.91 4.76 -12.63
C LEU A 168 6.83 5.83 -11.53
N GLN A 169 7.57 6.93 -11.66
CA GLN A 169 7.61 8.03 -10.68
C GLN A 169 6.24 8.58 -10.24
N PRO A 170 5.25 8.77 -11.15
CA PRO A 170 3.93 9.26 -10.75
C PRO A 170 3.13 8.30 -9.86
N MET A 171 3.51 7.01 -9.84
CA MET A 171 2.80 5.99 -9.06
C MET A 171 3.27 6.02 -7.61
N ALA A 172 2.55 6.73 -6.76
CA ALA A 172 2.88 6.87 -5.34
C ALA A 172 3.22 5.55 -4.62
N PRO A 173 2.50 4.41 -4.86
CA PRO A 173 2.83 3.13 -4.22
C PRO A 173 4.20 2.55 -4.61
N LEU A 174 4.79 2.98 -5.73
CA LEU A 174 6.07 2.47 -6.23
C LEU A 174 7.27 3.33 -5.84
N LYS A 175 7.05 4.47 -5.17
CA LYS A 175 8.10 5.47 -4.90
C LYS A 175 9.32 4.88 -4.19
N GLU A 176 9.09 3.98 -3.24
CA GLU A 176 10.16 3.29 -2.49
C GLU A 176 10.93 2.27 -3.35
N LEU A 177 10.33 1.81 -4.45
CA LEU A 177 10.91 0.81 -5.35
C LEU A 177 11.76 1.44 -6.46
N LEU A 178 11.54 2.72 -6.76
CA LEU A 178 12.25 3.42 -7.84
C LEU A 178 13.77 3.34 -7.70
N PRO A 179 14.38 3.48 -6.49
CA PRO A 179 15.82 3.28 -6.35
C PRO A 179 16.27 1.85 -6.68
N TRP A 180 15.44 0.83 -6.44
CA TRP A 180 15.78 -0.55 -6.75
C TRP A 180 15.71 -0.79 -8.26
N ILE A 181 14.69 -0.25 -8.91
CA ILE A 181 14.50 -0.30 -10.36
C ILE A 181 15.57 0.53 -11.09
N ARG A 182 15.96 1.70 -10.59
CA ARG A 182 16.96 2.54 -11.26
C ARG A 182 18.36 1.95 -11.21
N HIS A 183 18.71 1.29 -10.11
CA HIS A 183 20.09 0.86 -9.84
C HIS A 183 20.29 -0.65 -9.99
N HIS A 184 19.35 -1.39 -10.58
CA HIS A 184 19.49 -2.83 -10.77
C HIS A 184 20.67 -3.22 -11.70
N HIS A 185 21.23 -2.23 -12.42
CA HIS A 185 22.49 -2.35 -13.16
C HIS A 185 23.69 -1.69 -12.47
N GLU A 186 23.62 -1.46 -11.16
CA GLU A 186 24.80 -1.11 -10.38
C GLU A 186 25.59 -2.35 -9.99
N ARG A 187 26.91 -2.22 -9.94
CA ARG A 187 27.82 -3.33 -9.61
C ARG A 187 28.57 -3.01 -8.34
N TYR A 188 28.79 -4.02 -7.49
CA TYR A 188 29.44 -3.84 -6.18
C TYR A 188 30.84 -3.18 -6.30
N ASP A 189 31.54 -3.39 -7.42
CA ASP A 189 32.85 -2.79 -7.76
C ASP A 189 32.78 -1.33 -8.28
N GLY A 190 31.58 -0.79 -8.53
CA GLY A 190 31.34 0.53 -9.09
C GLY A 190 31.54 0.64 -10.60
N MET A 191 31.66 -0.48 -11.31
CA MET A 191 31.71 -0.50 -12.78
C MET A 191 30.31 -0.58 -13.42
N GLY A 192 29.26 -0.44 -12.60
CA GLY A 192 27.86 -0.44 -13.01
C GLY A 192 27.41 0.91 -13.57
N TYR A 193 26.10 1.03 -13.78
CA TYR A 193 25.42 2.22 -14.26
C TYR A 193 24.02 2.30 -13.61
N PRO A 194 23.36 3.49 -13.57
CA PRO A 194 23.74 4.76 -14.20
C PRO A 194 24.78 5.62 -13.44
N ASP A 195 24.93 5.44 -12.13
CA ASP A 195 25.70 6.37 -11.28
C ASP A 195 27.08 5.82 -10.86
N GLY A 196 27.32 4.52 -11.04
CA GLY A 196 28.58 3.89 -10.63
C GLY A 196 28.70 3.72 -9.12
N LEU A 197 27.58 3.44 -8.46
CA LEU A 197 27.51 3.24 -7.01
C LEU A 197 28.36 2.03 -6.59
N ARG A 198 28.99 2.12 -5.41
CA ARG A 198 29.93 1.12 -4.89
C ARG A 198 29.45 0.50 -3.60
N GLY A 199 29.65 -0.81 -3.48
CA GLY A 199 29.36 -1.56 -2.25
C GLY A 199 27.94 -1.35 -1.74
N GLU A 200 27.83 -0.85 -0.51
CA GLU A 200 26.54 -0.62 0.17
C GLU A 200 25.85 0.69 -0.20
N ALA A 201 26.50 1.55 -1.00
CA ALA A 201 25.80 2.69 -1.60
C ALA A 201 24.69 2.24 -2.57
N ILE A 202 24.79 1.02 -3.10
CA ILE A 202 23.77 0.40 -3.94
C ILE A 202 22.59 -0.03 -3.05
N PRO A 203 21.36 0.43 -3.34
CA PRO A 203 20.17 0.02 -2.58
C PRO A 203 20.06 -1.50 -2.46
N LEU A 204 19.66 -2.00 -1.28
CA LEU A 204 19.61 -3.44 -1.01
C LEU A 204 18.81 -4.19 -2.08
N GLY A 205 17.62 -3.71 -2.46
CA GLY A 205 16.82 -4.38 -3.48
C GLY A 205 17.49 -4.40 -4.86
N ALA A 206 18.21 -3.35 -5.24
CA ALA A 206 19.01 -3.35 -6.47
C ALA A 206 20.16 -4.36 -6.45
N ARG A 207 20.77 -4.61 -5.28
CA ARG A 207 21.79 -5.67 -5.12
C ARG A 207 21.22 -7.08 -5.19
N ILE A 208 19.95 -7.27 -4.81
CA ILE A 208 19.29 -8.57 -4.81
C ILE A 208 18.68 -8.88 -6.17
N ILE A 209 18.12 -7.88 -6.88
CA ILE A 209 17.60 -8.06 -8.23
C ILE A 209 18.76 -8.55 -9.10
N PRO A 210 18.68 -9.78 -9.64
CA PRO A 210 19.77 -10.31 -10.42
C PRO A 210 19.99 -9.46 -11.67
N TRP A 211 21.24 -9.13 -11.94
CA TRP A 211 21.68 -8.64 -13.24
C TRP A 211 21.36 -9.69 -14.31
N PRO A 212 20.60 -9.38 -15.38
CA PRO A 212 20.36 -10.35 -16.45
C PRO A 212 21.64 -10.76 -17.18
N ILE A 213 21.77 -12.06 -17.42
CA ILE A 213 22.82 -12.79 -18.16
C ILE A 213 22.85 -12.46 -19.68
N VAL A 214 22.33 -11.31 -20.11
CA VAL A 214 22.25 -10.99 -21.56
C VAL A 214 22.81 -9.62 -21.86
N SER A 215 23.67 -9.60 -22.87
CA SER A 215 24.29 -8.43 -23.51
C SER A 215 25.57 -7.90 -22.86
N THR A 216 26.46 -8.78 -22.41
CA THR A 216 27.89 -8.55 -22.69
C THR A 216 28.20 -9.11 -24.07
N PRO A 217 28.98 -8.39 -24.92
CA PRO A 217 29.46 -8.94 -26.19
C PRO A 217 30.26 -10.24 -26.00
#